data_AF-A0A820SEW8-F1
#
_entry.id   AF-A0A820SEW8-F1
#
_cell.length_a   1.000
_cell.length_b   1.000
_cell.length_c   1.000
_cell.angle_alpha   90.00
_cell.angle_beta   90.00
_cell.angle_gamma   90.00
#
_symmetry.space_group_name_H-M   'P 1'
#
loop_
_entity.id
_entity.type
_entity.pdbx_description
1 polymer ?
#
loop_
_entity_poly.entity_id
_entity_poly.type
_entity_poly.pdbx_seq_one_letter_code
_entity_poly.pdbx_strand_id
1 'polypeptide(L)'
;VQTYAAHAIERLLLVRHSADHKHTAITKNDLIPHAQSMFDNLFRILTSEKSYENEYVMRAVMRLSSALQDGVLPYLNQLMDKLVLILRRSSRNPNKPNFNHYLFET
;
A
#
# COMPACT_ATOMS: atom_id res chain seq x y z
N VAL A 1 8.70 -14.27 2.68
CA VAL A 1 7.85 -13.87 3.83
C VAL A 1 7.18 -12.51 3.62
N GLN A 2 7.93 -11.45 3.30
CA GLN A 2 7.38 -10.08 3.13
C GLN A 2 6.23 -9.96 2.11
N THR A 3 6.32 -10.65 0.97
CA THR A 3 5.23 -10.68 -0.04
C THR A 3 3.92 -11.22 0.51
N TYR A 4 3.97 -12.32 1.27
CA TYR A 4 2.78 -12.92 1.89
C TYR A 4 2.22 -12.04 3.00
N ALA A 5 3.09 -11.37 3.77
CA ALA A 5 2.66 -10.42 4.79
C ALA A 5 1.92 -9.22 4.15
N ALA A 6 2.46 -8.65 3.06
CA ALA A 6 1.79 -7.57 2.33
C ALA A 6 0.45 -8.02 1.74
N HIS A 7 0.39 -9.23 1.17
CA HIS A 7 -0.86 -9.81 0.68
C HIS A 7 -1.89 -10.02 1.80
N ALA A 8 -1.45 -10.50 2.96
CA ALA A 8 -2.33 -10.70 4.11
C ALA A 8 -2.90 -9.37 4.62
N ILE A 9 -2.08 -8.32 4.71
CA ILE A 9 -2.54 -6.96 5.08
C ILE A 9 -3.61 -6.48 4.09
N GLU A 10 -3.35 -6.59 2.79
CA GLU A 10 -4.32 -6.18 1.77
C GLU A 10 -5.65 -6.93 1.88
N ARG A 11 -5.61 -8.25 2.10
CA ARG A 11 -6.81 -9.06 2.31
C ARG A 11 -7.54 -8.72 3.61
N LEU A 12 -6.81 -8.42 4.68
CA LEU A 12 -7.39 -8.08 5.97
C LEU A 12 -8.19 -6.77 5.90
N LEU A 13 -7.67 -5.77 5.17
CA LEU A 13 -8.36 -4.49 4.92
C LEU A 13 -9.63 -4.64 4.07
N LEU A 14 -9.82 -5.79 3.41
CA LEU A 14 -11.00 -6.12 2.61
C LEU A 14 -12.08 -6.90 3.36
N VAL A 15 -11.74 -7.48 4.52
CA VAL A 15 -12.69 -8.29 5.29
C VAL A 15 -13.86 -7.41 5.70
N ARG A 16 -15.07 -7.90 5.43
CA ARG A 16 -16.32 -7.22 5.80
C ARG A 16 -16.81 -7.73 7.13
N HIS A 17 -17.54 -6.89 7.84
CA HIS A 17 -18.14 -7.30 9.10
C HIS A 17 -19.23 -8.36 8.85
N SER A 18 -19.25 -9.43 9.66
CA SER A 18 -20.18 -10.55 9.45
C SER A 18 -21.64 -10.15 9.66
N ALA A 19 -21.91 -9.21 10.55
CA ALA A 19 -23.27 -8.71 10.81
C ALA A 19 -23.71 -7.60 9.85
N ASP A 20 -22.76 -6.90 9.21
CA ASP A 20 -23.05 -5.83 8.26
C ASP A 20 -22.09 -5.90 7.07
N HIS A 21 -22.59 -6.42 5.94
CA HIS A 21 -21.82 -6.57 4.70
C HIS A 21 -21.51 -5.25 3.99
N LYS A 22 -21.94 -4.10 4.53
CA LYS A 22 -21.60 -2.79 3.98
C LYS A 22 -20.29 -2.22 4.51
N HIS A 23 -19.89 -2.60 5.73
CA HIS A 23 -18.71 -2.03 6.38
C HIS A 23 -17.55 -3.01 6.45
N THR A 24 -16.33 -2.49 6.32
CA THR A 24 -15.10 -3.26 6.55
C THR A 24 -14.92 -3.54 8.04
N ALA A 25 -14.33 -4.69 8.36
CA ALA A 25 -14.08 -5.11 9.73
C ALA A 25 -13.03 -4.22 10.42
N ILE A 26 -12.07 -3.72 9.66
CA ILE A 26 -11.09 -2.71 10.12
C ILE A 26 -11.58 -1.35 9.66
N THR A 27 -11.66 -0.42 10.60
CA THR A 27 -12.04 0.97 10.33
C THR A 27 -10.81 1.87 10.23
N LYS A 28 -11.01 3.06 9.66
CA LYS A 28 -9.99 4.11 9.60
C LYS A 28 -9.35 4.40 10.96
N ASN A 29 -10.15 4.43 12.03
CA ASN A 29 -9.69 4.76 13.38
C ASN A 29 -8.74 3.71 13.95
N ASP A 30 -8.94 2.43 13.60
CA ASP A 30 -8.06 1.34 14.01
C ASP A 30 -6.71 1.40 13.27
N LEU A 31 -6.70 2.00 12.08
CA LEU A 31 -5.55 2.01 11.18
C LEU A 31 -4.61 3.20 11.41
N ILE A 32 -5.15 4.38 11.76
CA ILE A 32 -4.40 5.61 12.04
C ILE A 32 -3.17 5.40 12.95
N PRO A 33 -3.26 4.74 14.13
CA PRO A 33 -2.10 4.59 15.01
C PRO A 33 -0.96 3.74 14.42
N HIS A 34 -1.26 2.93 13.40
CA HIS A 34 -0.28 2.04 12.76
C HIS A 34 0.15 2.49 11.36
N ALA A 35 -0.58 3.45 10.77
CA ALA A 35 -0.42 3.89 9.38
C ALA A 35 1.03 4.26 9.03
N GLN A 36 1.68 5.08 9.85
CA GLN A 36 3.06 5.52 9.63
C GLN A 36 4.03 4.33 9.52
N SER A 37 4.01 3.45 10.53
CA SER A 37 4.86 2.26 10.57
C SER A 37 4.57 1.32 9.40
N MET A 38 3.30 1.18 9.00
CA MET A 38 2.92 0.37 7.85
C MET A 38 3.49 0.94 6.53
N PHE A 39 3.32 2.24 6.28
CA PHE A 39 3.89 2.90 5.10
C PHE A 39 5.42 2.80 5.06
N ASP A 40 6.09 3.08 6.18
CA ASP A 40 7.56 3.01 6.26
C ASP A 40 8.08 1.61 5.92
N ASN A 41 7.44 0.57 6.48
CA ASN A 41 7.81 -0.82 6.21
C ASN A 41 7.52 -1.25 4.77
N LEU A 42 6.37 -0.85 4.20
CA LEU A 42 6.02 -1.16 2.81
C LEU A 42 6.98 -0.46 1.83
N PHE A 43 7.27 0.83 2.03
CA PHE A 43 8.22 1.57 1.19
C PHE A 43 9.65 1.08 1.35
N ARG A 44 10.05 0.63 2.54
CA ARG A 44 11.36 -0.02 2.74
C ARG A 44 11.51 -1.28 1.87
N ILE A 45 10.43 -2.05 1.68
CA ILE A 45 10.45 -3.22 0.79
C ILE A 45 10.55 -2.78 -0.68
N LEU A 46 9.75 -1.78 -1.09
CA LEU A 46 9.74 -1.26 -2.47
C LEU A 46 11.02 -0.50 -2.87
N THR A 47 11.80 -0.03 -1.90
CA THR A 47 13.09 0.62 -2.16
C THR A 47 14.26 -0.38 -2.12
N SER A 48 14.04 -1.62 -1.69
CA SER A 48 15.05 -2.67 -1.64
C SER A 48 15.38 -3.21 -3.04
N GLU A 49 16.65 -3.51 -3.31
CA GLU A 49 17.09 -4.03 -4.60
C GLU A 49 16.48 -5.40 -4.96
N LYS A 50 16.12 -6.21 -3.96
CA LYS A 50 15.58 -7.55 -4.16
C LYS A 50 14.08 -7.56 -4.49
N SER A 51 13.34 -6.48 -4.22
CA SER A 51 11.86 -6.51 -4.30
C SER A 51 11.24 -5.18 -4.74
N TYR A 52 11.98 -4.36 -5.49
CA TYR A 52 11.56 -3.01 -5.89
C TYR A 52 10.34 -2.95 -6.82
N GLU A 53 9.92 -4.07 -7.41
CA GLU A 53 8.71 -4.18 -8.27
C GLU A 53 7.72 -5.24 -7.77
N ASN A 54 7.66 -5.42 -6.45
CA ASN A 54 6.73 -6.38 -5.87
C ASN A 54 5.28 -5.88 -5.94
N GLU A 55 4.50 -6.41 -6.87
CA GLU A 55 3.10 -6.02 -7.12
C GLU A 55 2.21 -6.15 -5.88
N TYR A 56 2.45 -7.14 -5.01
CA TYR A 56 1.65 -7.35 -3.80
C TYR A 56 1.90 -6.28 -2.76
N VAL A 57 3.15 -5.78 -2.69
CA VAL A 57 3.51 -4.69 -1.78
C VAL A 57 2.94 -3.38 -2.29
N MET A 58 3.04 -3.11 -3.59
CA MET A 58 2.42 -1.91 -4.18
C MET A 58 0.90 -1.92 -4.02
N ARG A 59 0.26 -3.08 -4.21
CA ARG A 59 -1.19 -3.24 -3.96
C ARG A 59 -1.56 -3.01 -2.50
N ALA A 60 -0.72 -3.44 -1.56
CA ALA A 60 -0.93 -3.16 -0.14
C ALA A 60 -0.82 -1.66 0.16
N VAL A 61 0.12 -0.93 -0.46
CA VAL A 61 0.24 0.53 -0.33
C VAL A 61 -1.01 1.23 -0.88
N MET A 62 -1.46 0.85 -2.08
CA MET A 62 -2.70 1.36 -2.68
C MET A 62 -3.89 1.14 -1.75
N ARG A 63 -4.10 -0.09 -1.28
CA ARG A 63 -5.21 -0.44 -0.39
C ARG A 63 -5.15 0.29 0.95
N LEU A 64 -3.96 0.44 1.54
CA LEU A 64 -3.77 1.15 2.81
C LEU A 64 -4.14 2.63 2.65
N SER A 65 -3.75 3.24 1.54
CA SER A 65 -4.07 4.64 1.22
C SER A 65 -5.58 4.82 1.03
N SER A 66 -6.24 3.92 0.29
CA SER A 66 -7.70 3.95 0.13
C SER A 66 -8.46 3.73 1.44
N ALA A 67 -7.93 2.88 2.35
CA ALA A 67 -8.56 2.58 3.63
C ALA A 67 -8.48 3.75 4.62
N LEU A 68 -7.42 4.58 4.54
CA LEU A 68 -7.25 5.74 5.41
C LEU A 68 -8.10 6.95 5.01
N GLN A 69 -8.51 7.06 3.74
CA GLN A 69 -9.24 8.22 3.21
C GLN A 69 -8.52 9.52 3.61
N ASP A 70 -9.21 10.50 4.20
CA ASP A 70 -8.59 11.77 4.66
C ASP A 70 -7.51 11.57 5.75
N GLY A 71 -7.44 10.39 6.38
CA GLY A 71 -6.38 10.03 7.33
C GLY A 71 -5.00 9.88 6.67
N VAL A 72 -4.93 9.85 5.34
CA VAL A 72 -3.67 9.81 4.60
C VAL A 72 -2.99 11.18 4.51
N LEU A 73 -3.72 12.28 4.71
CA LEU A 73 -3.23 13.65 4.52
C LEU A 73 -1.90 13.96 5.25
N PRO A 74 -1.67 13.53 6.50
CA PRO A 74 -0.39 13.77 7.19
C PRO A 74 0.81 13.09 6.51
N TYR A 75 0.56 12.03 5.73
CA TYR A 75 1.59 11.21 5.08
C TYR A 75 1.77 11.53 3.60
N LEU A 76 0.92 12.40 3.04
CA LEU A 76 0.83 12.63 1.59
C LEU A 76 2.16 13.07 0.97
N ASN A 77 2.87 14.00 1.61
CA ASN A 77 4.17 14.48 1.11
C ASN A 77 5.20 13.33 1.02
N GLN A 78 5.34 12.56 2.11
CA GLN A 78 6.26 11.42 2.14
C GLN A 78 5.85 10.34 1.13
N LEU A 79 4.56 10.06 1.03
CA LEU A 79 4.01 9.08 0.10
C LEU A 79 4.31 9.47 -1.36
N MET A 80 4.06 10.72 -1.72
CA MET A 80 4.34 11.24 -3.07
C MET A 80 5.82 11.19 -3.41
N ASP A 81 6.71 11.62 -2.51
CA ASP A 81 8.15 11.55 -2.72
C ASP A 81 8.63 10.11 -2.99
N LYS A 82 8.08 9.15 -2.25
CA LYS A 82 8.42 7.72 -2.42
C LYS A 82 7.83 7.16 -3.72
N LEU A 83 6.59 7.48 -4.05
CA LEU A 83 5.95 7.02 -5.29
C LEU A 83 6.68 7.56 -6.53
N VAL A 84 7.06 8.84 -6.53
CA VAL A 84 7.85 9.44 -7.63
C VAL A 84 9.20 8.76 -7.79
N LEU A 85 9.88 8.46 -6.67
CA LEU A 85 11.15 7.72 -6.70
C LEU A 85 10.98 6.33 -7.32
N ILE A 86 9.95 5.60 -6.91
CA ILE A 86 9.65 4.26 -7.41
C ILE A 86 9.29 4.32 -8.90
N LEU A 87 8.45 5.28 -9.32
CA LEU A 87 8.07 5.50 -10.71
C LEU A 87 9.28 5.78 -11.60
N ARG A 88 10.19 6.66 -11.18
CA ARG A 88 11.43 6.95 -11.93
C ARG A 88 12.31 5.71 -12.11
N ARG A 89 12.23 4.75 -11.19
CA ARG A 89 12.98 3.50 -11.27
C ARG A 89 12.28 2.51 -12.20
N SER A 90 10.97 2.29 -12.04
CA SER A 90 10.20 1.35 -12.87
C SER A 90 10.06 1.82 -14.32
N SER A 91 10.03 3.12 -14.58
CA SER A 91 9.93 3.68 -15.92
C SER A 91 11.14 3.37 -16.81
N ARG A 92 12.29 3.02 -16.23
CA ARG A 92 13.49 2.62 -16.98
C ARG A 92 13.33 1.24 -17.63
N ASN A 93 12.50 0.37 -17.06
CA ASN A 93 12.28 -0.98 -17.56
C ASN A 93 10.90 -1.54 -17.10
N PRO A 94 9.79 -1.04 -17.65
CA PRO A 94 8.44 -1.32 -17.15
C PRO A 94 7.97 -2.73 -17.53
N ASN A 95 8.46 -3.77 -16.83
CA ASN A 95 8.15 -5.17 -17.11
C ASN A 95 7.00 -5.76 -16.27
N LYS A 96 6.45 -4.97 -15.32
CA LYS A 96 5.41 -5.42 -14.38
C LYS A 96 4.15 -4.54 -14.52
N PRO A 97 3.20 -4.90 -15.41
CA PRO A 97 2.03 -4.06 -15.69
C PRO A 97 1.12 -3.88 -14.47
N ASN A 98 0.88 -4.95 -13.69
CA ASN A 98 0.07 -4.88 -12.47
C ASN A 98 0.69 -3.95 -11.42
N PHE A 99 2.01 -4.00 -11.26
CA PHE A 99 2.73 -3.11 -10.34
C PHE A 99 2.51 -1.65 -10.72
N ASN A 100 2.69 -1.31 -12.00
CA ASN A 100 2.46 0.03 -12.51
C ASN A 100 1.01 0.47 -12.34
N HIS A 101 0.05 -0.42 -12.59
CA HIS A 101 -1.36 -0.13 -12.36
C HIS A 101 -1.64 0.25 -10.91
N TYR A 102 -1.22 -0.57 -9.93
CA TYR A 102 -1.40 -0.24 -8.52
C TYR A 102 -0.64 1.02 -8.09
N LEU A 103 0.51 1.30 -8.71
CA LEU A 103 1.28 2.50 -8.46
C LEU A 103 0.50 3.77 -8.84
N PHE A 104 -0.21 3.76 -9.96
CA PHE A 104 -1.02 4.90 -10.40
C PHE A 104 -2.39 5.01 -9.71
N GLU A 105 -2.94 3.91 -9.19
CA GLU A 105 -4.19 3.88 -8.42
C GLU A 105 -4.02 4.30 -6.94
N THR A 106 -2.77 4.41 -6.46
CA THR A 106 -2.46 4.81 -5.07
C THR A 106 -2.66 6.30 -4.87
#